data_AF-A0A940RE18-F1
#
_entry.id   AF-A0A940RE18-F1
#
_cell.length_a   1.000
_cell.length_b   1.000
_cell.length_c   1.000
_cell.angle_alpha   90.00
_cell.angle_beta   90.00
_cell.angle_gamma   90.00
#
_symmetry.space_group_name_H-M   'P 1'
#
loop_
_entity.id
_entity.type
_entity.pdbx_description
1 polymer ?
#
loop_
_entity_poly.entity_id
_entity_poly.type
_entity_poly.pdbx_seq_one_letter_code
_entity_poly.pdbx_strand_id
1 'polypeptide(L)'
;IISARSHCFFHQVEGLYIDENVSFADLKQTLYYFVQEMFGKDVKVRFRPSYFPFTEPSAEMDISCFICGGKGCRICKHTGWVEILGCGMVHPKVLENCGIDSNKYTGYAFGMGIERPALLLYDVNDIRLFSENDARFLRQFNSAI
;
A
#
# COMPACT_ATOMS: atom_id res chain seq x y z
N ILE A 1 -11.76 -12.56 -11.02
CA ILE A 1 -11.17 -13.93 -10.95
C ILE A 1 -10.71 -14.15 -9.51
N ILE A 2 -11.25 -15.15 -8.81
CA ILE A 2 -10.75 -15.54 -7.49
C ILE A 2 -9.51 -16.41 -7.70
N SER A 3 -8.41 -16.07 -7.04
CA SER A 3 -7.14 -16.78 -7.11
C SER A 3 -6.41 -16.70 -5.78
N ALA A 4 -5.27 -17.40 -5.66
CA ALA A 4 -4.42 -17.29 -4.47
C ALA A 4 -3.90 -15.86 -4.17
N ARG A 5 -4.10 -14.89 -5.07
CA ARG A 5 -3.66 -13.49 -4.93
C ARG A 5 -4.77 -12.46 -5.09
N SER A 6 -5.98 -12.89 -5.41
CA SER A 6 -7.11 -12.00 -5.68
C SER A 6 -8.39 -12.60 -5.12
N HIS A 7 -9.06 -11.85 -4.27
CA HIS A 7 -10.33 -12.23 -3.68
C HIS A 7 -11.39 -11.17 -4.01
N CYS A 8 -12.67 -11.56 -4.03
CA CYS A 8 -13.79 -10.66 -4.32
C CYS A 8 -14.12 -9.70 -3.16
N PHE A 9 -13.55 -9.98 -1.99
CA PHE A 9 -13.65 -9.17 -0.78
C PHE A 9 -12.25 -9.06 -0.18
N PHE A 10 -11.85 -7.86 0.22
CA PHE A 10 -10.58 -7.56 0.86
C PHE A 10 -10.72 -6.26 1.66
N HIS A 11 -9.78 -5.99 2.55
CA HIS A 11 -9.77 -4.80 3.38
C HIS A 11 -8.77 -3.79 2.84
N GLN A 12 -9.18 -2.51 2.82
CA GLN A 12 -8.36 -1.41 2.38
C GLN A 12 -8.28 -0.35 3.46
N VAL A 13 -7.09 0.21 3.64
CA VAL A 13 -6.85 1.41 4.44
C VAL A 13 -6.48 2.53 3.48
N GLU A 14 -7.12 3.68 3.66
CA GLU A 14 -6.79 4.91 2.95
C GLU A 14 -6.38 5.98 3.95
N GLY A 15 -5.40 6.79 3.56
CA GLY A 15 -4.98 7.97 4.29
C GLY A 15 -5.20 9.21 3.44
N LEU A 16 -5.61 10.29 4.09
CA LEU A 16 -5.80 11.61 3.49
C LEU A 16 -5.20 12.66 4.42
N TYR A 17 -4.31 13.49 3.89
CA TYR A 17 -3.73 14.61 4.60
C TYR A 17 -3.89 15.88 3.76
N ILE A 18 -4.55 16.91 4.32
CA ILE A 18 -4.83 18.18 3.67
C ILE A 18 -4.40 19.30 4.61
N ASP A 19 -3.53 20.18 4.14
CA ASP A 19 -3.05 21.35 4.87
C ASP A 19 -2.52 22.42 3.90
N GLU A 20 -2.04 23.55 4.41
CA GLU A 20 -1.35 24.55 3.62
C GLU A 20 0.08 24.10 3.30
N ASN A 21 0.53 24.28 2.05
CA ASN A 21 1.90 23.97 1.59
C ASN A 21 2.30 22.48 1.64
N VAL A 22 1.35 21.55 1.56
CA VAL A 22 1.66 20.11 1.43
C VAL A 22 2.25 19.80 0.06
N SER A 23 3.39 19.11 0.05
CA SER A 23 4.14 18.78 -1.15
C SER A 23 4.22 17.26 -1.41
N PHE A 24 4.64 16.90 -2.61
CA PHE A 24 4.89 15.50 -2.96
C PHE A 24 6.08 14.89 -2.20
N ALA A 25 6.97 15.73 -1.65
CA ALA A 25 8.06 15.28 -0.80
C ALA A 25 7.53 14.75 0.55
N ASP A 26 6.52 15.42 1.11
CA ASP A 26 5.89 15.03 2.38
C ASP A 26 5.19 13.66 2.25
N LEU A 27 4.51 13.44 1.12
CA LEU A 27 3.92 12.15 0.78
C LEU A 27 4.99 11.05 0.74
N LYS A 28 6.08 11.28 -0.01
CA LYS A 28 7.16 10.29 -0.15
C LYS A 28 7.79 9.95 1.20
N GLN A 29 8.05 10.97 2.03
CA GLN A 29 8.66 10.76 3.34
C GLN A 29 7.74 10.00 4.29
N THR A 30 6.46 10.33 4.30
CA THR A 30 5.45 9.65 5.13
C THR A 30 5.36 8.18 4.76
N LEU A 31 5.25 7.87 3.47
CA LEU A 31 5.17 6.49 2.99
C LEU A 31 6.47 5.71 3.20
N TYR A 32 7.61 6.37 3.03
CA TYR A 32 8.90 5.77 3.32
C TYR A 32 9.02 5.38 4.79
N TYR A 33 8.68 6.29 5.70
CA TYR A 33 8.69 6.03 7.14
C TYR A 33 7.73 4.90 7.50
N PHE A 34 6.49 4.95 7.00
CA PHE A 34 5.49 3.90 7.23
C PHE A 34 5.99 2.50 6.83
N VAL A 35 6.61 2.38 5.66
CA VAL A 35 7.10 1.11 5.16
C VAL A 35 8.34 0.62 5.92
N GLN A 36 9.22 1.52 6.37
CA GLN A 36 10.35 1.15 7.22
C GLN A 36 9.91 0.64 8.60
N GLU A 37 8.89 1.25 9.20
CA GLU A 37 8.34 0.78 10.48
C GLU A 37 7.64 -0.57 10.32
N MET A 38 6.91 -0.78 9.21
CA MET A 38 6.16 -2.01 8.99
C MET A 38 7.03 -3.20 8.56
N PHE A 39 8.04 -2.98 7.72
CA PHE A 39 8.85 -4.07 7.12
C PHE A 39 10.33 -4.07 7.55
N GLY A 40 10.74 -3.11 8.39
CA GLY A 40 12.13 -2.98 8.85
C GLY A 40 12.99 -2.05 7.99
N LYS A 41 14.15 -1.68 8.53
CA LYS A 41 15.02 -0.62 7.98
C LYS A 41 15.68 -0.97 6.65
N ASP A 42 15.85 -2.25 6.36
CA ASP A 42 16.55 -2.74 5.16
C ASP A 42 15.67 -2.78 3.90
N VAL A 43 14.39 -2.41 4.03
CA VAL A 43 13.46 -2.39 2.91
C VAL A 43 13.87 -1.36 1.86
N LYS A 44 13.97 -1.81 0.60
CA LYS A 44 14.15 -0.89 -0.53
C LYS A 44 12.79 -0.51 -1.07
N VAL A 45 12.60 0.79 -1.30
CA VAL A 45 11.36 1.34 -1.86
C VAL A 45 11.60 1.87 -3.27
N ARG A 46 10.57 1.81 -4.11
CA ARG A 46 10.58 2.37 -5.46
C ARG A 46 9.23 3.01 -5.75
N PHE A 47 9.25 4.27 -6.18
CA PHE A 47 8.08 4.97 -6.68
C PHE A 47 8.05 4.92 -8.20
N ARG A 48 6.96 4.46 -8.78
CA ARG A 48 6.71 4.46 -10.23
C ARG A 48 5.59 5.45 -10.55
N PRO A 49 5.73 6.30 -11.58
CA PRO A 49 4.61 7.11 -12.05
C PRO A 49 3.42 6.21 -12.41
N SER A 50 2.23 6.61 -11.98
CA SER A 50 0.97 5.95 -12.32
C SER A 50 -0.11 7.02 -12.53
N TYR A 51 -1.35 6.59 -12.74
CA TYR A 51 -2.48 7.49 -12.94
C TYR A 51 -3.69 7.03 -12.12
N PHE A 52 -4.20 7.91 -11.28
CA PHE A 52 -5.47 7.75 -10.58
C PHE A 52 -6.32 9.02 -10.78
N PRO A 53 -7.62 8.91 -11.11
CA PRO A 53 -8.46 10.07 -11.43
C PRO A 53 -8.60 11.11 -10.30
N PHE A 54 -8.38 10.71 -9.05
CA PHE A 54 -8.52 11.53 -7.85
C PHE A 54 -7.18 12.13 -7.37
N THR A 55 -6.05 11.82 -8.01
CA THR A 55 -4.74 12.35 -7.64
C THR A 55 -3.87 12.77 -8.84
N GLU A 56 -3.17 13.89 -8.71
CA GLU A 56 -2.22 14.40 -9.71
C GLU A 56 -1.15 15.29 -9.06
N PRO A 57 0.16 14.92 -9.09
CA PRO A 57 0.75 13.70 -9.66
C PRO A 57 0.44 12.42 -8.85
N SER A 58 0.44 11.28 -9.55
CA SER A 58 0.14 9.94 -9.01
C SER A 58 1.36 9.01 -9.10
N ALA A 59 1.50 8.11 -8.12
CA ALA A 59 2.56 7.11 -8.07
C ALA A 59 2.11 5.79 -7.42
N GLU A 60 2.66 4.69 -7.91
CA GLU A 60 2.64 3.39 -7.25
C GLU A 60 3.94 3.19 -6.46
N MET A 61 3.84 2.56 -5.30
CA MET A 61 5.00 2.24 -4.48
C MET A 61 5.22 0.73 -4.41
N ASP A 62 6.41 0.31 -4.83
CA ASP A 62 6.89 -1.05 -4.71
C ASP A 62 7.92 -1.17 -3.59
N ILE A 63 7.97 -2.34 -2.96
CA ILE A 63 9.01 -2.73 -2.01
C ILE A 63 9.81 -3.93 -2.50
N SER A 64 11.05 -4.06 -2.02
CA SER A 64 11.85 -5.26 -2.24
C SER A 64 11.16 -6.50 -1.66
N CYS A 65 11.14 -7.60 -2.42
CA CYS A 65 10.53 -8.84 -1.97
C CYS A 65 11.37 -9.52 -0.87
N PHE A 66 10.83 -9.57 0.34
CA PHE A 66 11.45 -10.22 1.51
C PHE A 66 11.57 -11.73 1.36
N ILE A 67 10.56 -12.36 0.76
CA ILE A 67 10.47 -13.83 0.65
C ILE A 67 11.62 -14.42 -0.17
N CYS A 68 12.11 -13.69 -1.18
CA CYS A 68 13.20 -14.16 -2.04
C CYS A 68 14.49 -13.34 -1.94
N GLY A 69 14.54 -12.33 -1.07
CA GLY A 69 15.65 -11.38 -1.00
C GLY A 69 15.96 -10.70 -2.34
N GLY A 70 14.94 -10.51 -3.19
CA GLY A 70 15.10 -9.92 -4.52
C GLY A 70 15.53 -10.87 -5.65
N LYS A 71 15.75 -12.17 -5.38
CA LYS A 71 16.11 -13.16 -6.42
C LYS A 71 14.98 -13.45 -7.43
N GLY A 72 13.74 -13.13 -7.06
CA GLY A 72 12.55 -13.40 -7.84
C GLY A 72 11.83 -14.68 -7.41
N CYS A 73 10.57 -14.56 -6.98
CA CYS A 73 9.69 -15.68 -6.66
C CYS A 73 8.32 -15.50 -7.30
N ARG A 74 7.45 -16.50 -7.09
CA ARG A 74 6.07 -16.52 -7.57
C ARG A 74 5.30 -15.25 -7.16
N ILE A 75 5.48 -14.79 -5.92
CA ILE A 75 4.76 -13.64 -5.34
C ILE A 75 5.13 -12.34 -6.05
N CYS A 76 6.43 -12.04 -6.17
CA CYS A 76 6.91 -10.84 -6.89
C CYS A 76 6.97 -11.00 -8.42
N LYS A 77 6.34 -12.04 -8.99
CA LYS A 77 6.38 -12.37 -10.42
C LYS A 77 7.81 -12.41 -10.99
N HIS A 78 8.76 -12.92 -10.21
CA HIS A 78 10.18 -12.96 -10.57
C HIS A 78 10.86 -11.59 -10.82
N THR A 79 10.22 -10.48 -10.43
CA THR A 79 10.79 -9.13 -10.62
C THR A 79 11.67 -8.65 -9.45
N GLY A 80 11.56 -9.30 -8.29
CA GLY A 80 12.18 -8.85 -7.04
C GLY A 80 11.44 -7.70 -6.34
N TRP A 81 10.38 -7.16 -6.94
CA TRP A 81 9.59 -6.04 -6.42
C TRP A 81 8.13 -6.45 -6.21
N VAL A 82 7.51 -5.93 -5.15
CA VAL A 82 6.09 -6.12 -4.86
C VAL A 82 5.46 -4.76 -4.65
N GLU A 83 4.50 -4.42 -5.52
CA GLU A 83 3.63 -3.26 -5.36
C GLU A 83 2.78 -3.44 -4.10
N ILE A 84 2.81 -2.46 -3.19
CA ILE A 84 2.06 -2.53 -1.93
C ILE A 84 0.99 -1.46 -1.80
N LEU A 85 1.19 -0.28 -2.38
CA LEU A 85 0.26 0.84 -2.24
C LEU A 85 0.26 1.75 -3.48
N GLY A 86 -0.85 2.48 -3.64
CA GLY A 86 -0.99 3.59 -4.57
C GLY A 86 -1.08 4.90 -3.80
N CYS A 87 -0.56 5.99 -4.36
CA CYS A 87 -0.54 7.30 -3.71
C CYS A 87 -0.48 8.45 -4.71
N GLY A 88 -0.78 9.66 -4.26
CA GLY A 88 -0.61 10.86 -5.06
C GLY A 88 -1.08 12.12 -4.35
N MET A 89 -0.83 13.27 -4.98
CA MET A 89 -1.37 14.56 -4.52
C MET A 89 -2.85 14.63 -4.89
N VAL A 90 -3.72 15.04 -3.98
CA VAL A 90 -5.17 15.12 -4.22
C VAL A 90 -5.44 16.11 -5.36
N HIS A 91 -6.23 15.68 -6.35
CA HIS A 91 -6.54 16.51 -7.51
C HIS A 91 -7.39 17.72 -7.07
N PRO A 92 -7.10 18.95 -7.57
CA PRO A 92 -7.82 20.17 -7.16
C PRO A 92 -9.35 20.05 -7.24
N LYS A 93 -9.87 19.44 -8.30
CA LYS A 93 -11.31 19.17 -8.47
C LYS A 93 -11.94 18.39 -7.32
N VAL A 94 -11.20 17.47 -6.68
CA VAL A 94 -11.69 16.70 -5.53
C VAL A 94 -11.85 17.62 -4.33
N LEU A 95 -10.87 18.49 -4.08
CA LEU A 95 -10.92 19.48 -2.99
C LEU A 95 -12.07 20.47 -3.20
N GLU A 96 -12.20 21.04 -4.40
CA GLU A 96 -13.27 21.98 -4.74
C GLU A 96 -14.66 21.37 -4.55
N ASN A 97 -14.85 20.10 -4.97
CA ASN A 97 -16.12 19.39 -4.80
C ASN A 97 -16.46 19.13 -3.32
N CYS A 98 -15.47 19.19 -2.43
CA CYS A 98 -15.64 19.10 -0.98
C CYS A 98 -15.72 20.48 -0.29
N GLY A 99 -15.73 21.58 -1.04
CA GLY A 99 -15.78 22.94 -0.49
C GLY A 99 -14.44 23.43 0.08
N ILE A 100 -13.32 22.81 -0.30
CA ILE A 100 -11.96 23.19 0.11
C ILE A 100 -11.31 24.01 -1.02
N ASP A 101 -10.78 25.18 -0.69
CA ASP A 101 -10.08 26.04 -1.66
C ASP A 101 -8.73 25.43 -2.05
N SER A 102 -8.64 24.91 -3.28
CA SER A 102 -7.44 24.27 -3.82
C SER A 102 -6.29 25.23 -4.12
N ASN A 103 -6.51 26.54 -4.06
CA ASN A 103 -5.41 27.52 -4.15
C ASN A 103 -4.71 27.71 -2.80
N LYS A 104 -5.42 27.47 -1.70
CA LYS A 104 -4.90 27.61 -0.34
C LYS A 104 -4.42 26.28 0.25
N TYR A 105 -5.22 25.23 0.05
CA TYR A 105 -4.94 23.91 0.60
C TYR A 105 -4.50 22.95 -0.49
N THR A 106 -3.46 22.20 -0.17
CA THR A 106 -3.02 21.04 -0.94
C THR A 106 -3.07 19.81 -0.05
N GLY A 107 -2.95 18.63 -0.64
CA GLY A 107 -2.98 17.41 0.15
C GLY A 107 -2.51 16.22 -0.63
N TYR A 108 -2.27 15.13 0.07
CA TYR A 108 -1.98 13.84 -0.54
C TYR A 108 -2.91 12.77 0.00
N ALA A 109 -3.10 11.74 -0.80
CA ALA A 109 -3.81 10.54 -0.42
C ALA A 109 -2.98 9.30 -0.76
N PHE A 110 -3.20 8.23 -0.01
CA PHE A 110 -2.65 6.91 -0.30
C PHE A 110 -3.64 5.82 0.07
N GLY A 111 -3.52 4.67 -0.59
CA GLY A 111 -4.37 3.51 -0.36
C GLY A 111 -3.55 2.22 -0.39
N MET A 112 -3.85 1.32 0.55
CA MET A 112 -3.18 0.03 0.69
C MET A 112 -4.19 -1.05 1.07
N GLY A 113 -4.15 -2.19 0.38
CA GLY A 113 -4.89 -3.38 0.78
C GLY A 113 -4.17 -4.13 1.89
N ILE A 114 -4.82 -4.42 3.01
CA ILE A 114 -4.20 -4.98 4.23
C ILE A 114 -3.68 -6.40 4.00
N GLU A 115 -4.39 -7.19 3.21
CA GLU A 115 -4.04 -8.59 2.97
C GLU A 115 -2.69 -8.70 2.27
N ARG A 116 -2.29 -7.75 1.44
CA ARG A 116 -1.03 -7.85 0.69
C ARG A 116 0.21 -7.72 1.59
N PRO A 117 0.35 -6.69 2.44
CA PRO A 117 1.36 -6.66 3.49
C PRO A 117 1.29 -7.87 4.41
N ALA A 118 0.10 -8.33 4.81
CA ALA A 118 -0.04 -9.50 5.68
C ALA A 118 0.50 -10.79 5.02
N LEU A 119 0.22 -11.02 3.72
CA LEU A 119 0.81 -12.13 2.95
C LEU A 119 2.34 -12.07 2.98
N LEU A 120 2.92 -10.87 2.88
CA LEU A 120 4.38 -10.69 2.87
C LEU A 120 5.01 -10.84 4.26
N LEU A 121 4.41 -10.25 5.29
CA LEU A 121 4.93 -10.25 6.66
C LEU A 121 4.87 -11.64 7.29
N TYR A 122 3.78 -12.38 7.03
CA TYR A 122 3.54 -13.69 7.62
C TYR A 122 3.82 -14.86 6.66
N ASP A 123 4.42 -14.60 5.50
CA ASP A 123 4.73 -15.59 4.45
C ASP A 123 3.52 -16.48 4.07
N VAL A 124 2.33 -15.87 4.03
CA VAL A 124 1.10 -16.56 3.66
C VAL A 124 1.01 -16.60 2.14
N ASN A 125 0.78 -17.79 1.59
CA ASN A 125 0.86 -18.06 0.16
C ASN A 125 -0.48 -17.98 -0.58
N ASP A 126 -1.58 -17.74 0.15
CA ASP A 126 -2.94 -17.73 -0.38
C ASP A 126 -3.84 -16.75 0.38
N ILE A 127 -4.40 -15.76 -0.32
CA ILE A 127 -5.31 -14.74 0.25
C ILE A 127 -6.61 -15.34 0.82
N ARG A 128 -7.06 -16.50 0.32
CA ARG A 128 -8.33 -17.11 0.73
C ARG A 128 -8.32 -17.59 2.18
N LEU A 129 -7.12 -17.88 2.72
CA LEU A 129 -6.96 -18.30 4.11
C LEU A 129 -7.45 -17.24 5.10
N PHE A 130 -7.45 -15.96 4.73
CA PHE A 130 -7.98 -14.89 5.58
C PHE A 130 -9.51 -14.90 5.69
N SER A 131 -10.23 -15.44 4.71
CA SER A 131 -11.71 -15.48 4.70
C SER A 131 -12.31 -16.85 5.03
N GLU A 132 -11.53 -17.94 4.95
CA GLU A 132 -11.98 -19.31 5.25
C GLU A 132 -12.19 -19.58 6.74
N ASN A 133 -11.62 -18.77 7.63
CA ASN A 133 -11.73 -18.90 9.10
C ASN A 133 -11.31 -20.27 9.65
N ASP A 134 -10.32 -20.94 9.04
CA ASP A 134 -9.78 -22.19 9.56
C ASP A 134 -9.09 -21.96 10.92
N ALA A 135 -9.57 -22.60 11.98
CA ALA A 135 -9.00 -22.48 13.32
C ALA A 135 -7.50 -22.86 13.39
N ARG A 136 -7.00 -23.72 12.48
CA ARG A 136 -5.57 -24.06 12.38
C ARG A 136 -4.75 -22.89 11.84
N PHE A 137 -5.30 -22.09 10.93
CA PHE A 137 -4.68 -20.87 10.44
C PHE A 137 -4.71 -19.79 11.51
N LEU A 138 -5.89 -19.51 12.08
CA LEU A 138 -6.08 -18.44 13.07
C LEU A 138 -5.19 -18.60 14.31
N ARG A 139 -5.02 -19.84 14.81
CA ARG A 139 -4.19 -20.11 15.99
C ARG A 139 -2.70 -19.77 15.81
N GLN A 140 -2.20 -19.65 14.58
CA GLN A 140 -0.80 -19.27 14.32
C GLN A 140 -0.50 -17.82 14.73
N PHE A 141 -1.52 -16.98 14.90
CA PHE A 141 -1.38 -15.55 15.20
C PHE A 141 -1.71 -15.19 16.64
N ASN A 142 -1.86 -16.16 17.55
CA ASN A 142 -2.21 -15.92 18.96
C ASN A 142 -1.15 -15.14 19.75
N SER A 143 0.11 -15.16 19.32
CA SER A 143 1.21 -14.40 19.96
C SER A 143 1.46 -13.03 19.31
N ALA A 144 0.66 -12.65 18.30
CA ALA A 144 0.77 -11.36 17.61
C ALA A 144 -0.03 -10.24 18.31
N ILE A 145 -0.51 -10.50 19.54
CA ILE A 145 -1.23 -9.58 20.43
C ILE A 145 -0.33 -9.29 21.63
#